data_AF-A0A947YT26-F1
#
_entry.id   AF-A0A947YT26-F1
#
_cell.length_a   1.000
_cell.length_b   1.000
_cell.length_c   1.000
_cell.angle_alpha   90.00
_cell.angle_beta   90.00
_cell.angle_gamma   90.00
#
_symmetry.space_group_name_H-M   'P 1'
#
loop_
_entity.id
_entity.type
_entity.pdbx_description
1 polymer ?
#
loop_
_entity_poly.entity_id
_entity_poly.type
_entity_poly.pdbx_seq_one_letter_code
_entity_poly.pdbx_strand_id
1 'polypeptide(L)'
;GDELEHILKDVSDIRLYRLNVSANAKIRNAVVRIDYRKKRLRGYFDENGVKEHKLSRDEIKLFYKGAQIDIGNQYIREGTLIGLNHKNITMALGIVIKFDPDAVFFKSPIKSLKGINRVVFGNISI
;
A
#
# COMPACT_ATOMS: atom_id res chain seq x y z
N GLY A 1 -21.29 -25.43 -4.53
CA GLY A 1 -20.65 -25.70 -3.24
C GLY A 1 -19.79 -24.51 -2.92
N ASP A 2 -19.86 -23.98 -1.69
CA ASP A 2 -19.09 -22.82 -1.29
C ASP A 2 -17.59 -23.18 -1.24
N GLU A 3 -16.76 -22.34 -1.86
CA GLU A 3 -15.32 -22.58 -2.06
C GLU A 3 -14.55 -22.88 -0.77
N LEU A 4 -15.09 -22.57 0.41
CA LEU A 4 -14.40 -22.68 1.70
C LEU A 4 -14.82 -23.89 2.56
N GLU A 5 -15.80 -24.71 2.13
CA GLU A 5 -16.30 -25.80 2.98
C GLU A 5 -15.26 -26.86 3.35
N HIS A 6 -14.26 -27.09 2.49
CA HIS A 6 -13.19 -28.04 2.78
C HIS A 6 -12.26 -27.54 3.89
N ILE A 7 -12.00 -26.23 3.97
CA ILE A 7 -11.17 -25.61 5.02
C ILE A 7 -11.88 -25.65 6.37
N LEU A 8 -13.21 -25.51 6.37
CA LEU A 8 -14.02 -25.48 7.60
C LEU A 8 -14.15 -26.84 8.28
N LYS A 9 -13.93 -27.94 7.56
CA LYS A 9 -13.96 -29.31 8.11
C LYS A 9 -12.72 -29.67 8.91
N ASP A 10 -11.62 -28.97 8.68
CA ASP A 10 -10.32 -29.27 9.31
C ASP A 10 -10.11 -28.50 10.63
N VAL A 11 -11.04 -27.63 11.02
CA VAL A 11 -10.94 -26.86 12.26
C VAL A 11 -11.81 -27.51 13.34
N SER A 12 -11.16 -28.25 14.25
CA SER A 12 -11.83 -28.83 15.43
C SER A 12 -12.08 -27.76 16.51
N ASP A 13 -13.07 -28.03 17.38
CA ASP A 13 -13.38 -27.23 18.58
C ASP A 13 -13.82 -25.76 18.36
N ILE A 14 -14.40 -25.44 17.21
CA ILE A 14 -14.99 -24.11 16.97
C ILE A 14 -16.47 -24.18 16.58
N ARG A 15 -17.23 -23.16 16.99
CA ARG A 15 -18.62 -22.96 16.57
C ARG A 15 -18.69 -22.04 15.37
N LEU A 16 -19.15 -22.57 14.24
CA LEU A 16 -19.30 -21.83 12.99
C LEU A 16 -20.72 -21.25 12.87
N TYR A 17 -20.79 -19.95 12.57
CA TYR A 17 -22.04 -19.25 12.29
C TYR A 17 -22.04 -18.75 10.83
N ARG A 18 -23.00 -19.21 10.04
CA ARG A 18 -23.18 -18.74 8.65
C ARG A 18 -24.17 -17.59 8.63
N LEU A 19 -23.71 -16.43 8.19
CA LEU A 19 -24.54 -15.23 8.05
C LEU A 19 -25.00 -15.09 6.59
N ASN A 20 -26.28 -14.76 6.42
CA ASN A 20 -26.80 -14.41 5.10
C ASN A 20 -26.35 -13.00 4.73
N VAL A 21 -26.01 -12.80 3.46
CA VAL A 21 -25.70 -11.48 2.93
C VAL A 21 -26.99 -10.64 2.95
N SER A 22 -26.88 -9.38 3.38
CA SER A 22 -28.02 -8.45 3.35
C SER A 22 -28.53 -8.24 1.92
N ALA A 23 -29.85 -8.19 1.75
CA ALA A 23 -30.48 -7.84 0.47
C ALA A 23 -30.07 -6.45 -0.06
N ASN A 24 -29.59 -5.56 0.82
CA ASN A 24 -29.12 -4.21 0.46
C ASN A 24 -27.64 -4.17 0.03
N ALA A 25 -26.94 -5.29 0.08
CA ALA A 25 -25.52 -5.34 -0.28
C ALA A 25 -25.33 -5.11 -1.79
N LYS A 26 -24.66 -4.02 -2.14
CA LYS A 26 -24.35 -3.71 -3.55
C LYS A 26 -23.22 -4.60 -4.06
N ILE A 27 -23.45 -5.28 -5.17
CA ILE A 27 -22.41 -6.00 -5.91
C ILE A 27 -21.44 -4.97 -6.50
N ARG A 28 -20.14 -5.13 -6.23
CA ARG A 28 -19.09 -4.25 -6.75
C ARG A 28 -18.29 -4.97 -7.83
N ASN A 29 -18.37 -4.46 -9.06
CA ASN A 29 -17.51 -4.91 -10.15
C ASN A 29 -16.07 -4.38 -9.98
N ALA A 30 -15.16 -4.85 -10.84
CA ALA A 30 -13.74 -4.49 -10.77
C ALA A 30 -13.50 -2.97 -10.84
N VAL A 31 -14.21 -2.27 -11.74
CA VAL A 31 -14.09 -0.81 -11.95
C VAL A 31 -14.47 -0.06 -10.68
N VAL A 32 -15.64 -0.35 -10.11
CA VAL A 32 -16.11 0.27 -8.85
C VAL A 32 -15.12 0.05 -7.71
N ARG A 33 -14.50 -1.13 -7.64
CA ARG A 33 -13.47 -1.42 -6.62
C ARG A 33 -12.18 -0.62 -6.84
N ILE A 34 -11.75 -0.44 -8.09
CA ILE A 34 -10.57 0.36 -8.43
C ILE A 34 -10.82 1.83 -8.08
N ASP A 35 -11.96 2.39 -8.50
CA ASP A 35 -12.30 3.79 -8.22
C ASP A 35 -12.43 4.07 -6.73
N TYR A 36 -13.07 3.16 -5.98
CA TYR A 36 -13.14 3.27 -4.53
C TYR A 36 -11.74 3.32 -3.88
N ARG A 37 -10.81 2.45 -4.33
CA ARG A 37 -9.43 2.46 -3.81
C ARG A 37 -8.72 3.77 -4.14
N LYS A 38 -8.82 4.25 -5.38
CA LYS A 38 -8.22 5.53 -5.80
C LYS A 38 -8.78 6.69 -4.97
N LYS A 39 -10.10 6.77 -4.78
CA LYS A 39 -10.74 7.81 -3.96
C LYS A 39 -10.28 7.75 -2.50
N ARG A 40 -10.22 6.56 -1.92
CA ARG A 40 -9.74 6.38 -0.54
C ARG A 40 -8.28 6.80 -0.38
N LEU A 41 -7.43 6.49 -1.36
CA LEU A 41 -6.03 6.89 -1.35
C LEU A 41 -5.88 8.40 -1.53
N ARG A 42 -6.61 9.02 -2.47
CA ARG A 42 -6.60 10.48 -2.62
C ARG A 42 -7.01 11.18 -1.33
N GLY A 43 -8.08 10.71 -0.68
CA GLY A 43 -8.48 11.24 0.63
C GLY A 43 -7.36 11.23 1.68
N TYR A 44 -6.52 10.19 1.71
CA TYR A 44 -5.37 10.13 2.62
C TYR A 44 -4.32 11.22 2.35
N PHE A 45 -4.19 11.69 1.11
CA PHE A 45 -3.25 12.74 0.70
C PHE A 45 -3.88 14.13 0.55
N ASP A 46 -5.21 14.23 0.50
CA ASP A 46 -5.94 15.50 0.41
C ASP A 46 -6.14 16.15 1.79
N GLU A 47 -5.99 15.39 2.88
CA GLU A 47 -6.02 15.93 4.24
C GLU A 47 -4.81 16.85 4.47
N ASN A 48 -5.09 18.14 4.78
CA ASN A 48 -4.10 19.21 4.99
C ASN A 48 -2.83 18.71 5.72
N GLY A 49 -1.67 18.90 5.10
CA GLY A 49 -0.37 18.59 5.74
C GLY A 49 0.53 17.62 5.00
N VAL A 50 0.23 17.27 3.74
CA VAL A 50 1.17 16.57 2.88
C VAL A 50 2.42 17.41 2.66
N LYS A 51 3.58 16.81 2.92
CA LYS A 51 4.90 17.41 2.70
C LYS A 51 5.66 16.61 1.67
N GLU A 52 6.55 17.29 0.97
CA GLU A 52 7.54 16.66 0.12
C GLU A 52 8.72 16.21 0.97
N HIS A 53 9.20 15.02 0.66
CA HIS A 53 10.30 14.36 1.34
C HIS A 53 11.28 13.84 0.31
N LYS A 54 12.56 13.85 0.69
CA LYS A 54 13.65 13.22 -0.04
C LYS A 54 14.22 12.12 0.83
N LEU A 55 14.34 10.91 0.30
CA LEU A 55 15.10 9.83 0.91
C LEU A 55 16.28 9.47 0.01
N SER A 56 17.48 9.57 0.56
CA SER A 56 18.70 9.24 -0.16
C SER A 56 18.89 7.73 -0.18
N ARG A 57 19.47 7.20 -1.26
CA ARG A 57 19.73 5.76 -1.43
C ARG A 57 20.44 5.13 -0.25
N ASP A 58 21.44 5.83 0.27
CA ASP A 58 22.34 5.31 1.31
C ASP A 58 21.66 5.19 2.68
N GLU A 59 20.49 5.81 2.85
CA GLU A 59 19.78 5.89 4.12
C GLU A 59 18.73 4.78 4.27
N ILE A 60 18.32 4.11 3.18
CA ILE A 60 17.15 3.22 3.17
C ILE A 60 17.30 2.01 2.26
N LYS A 61 16.56 0.94 2.60
CA LYS A 61 16.39 -0.22 1.72
C LYS A 61 15.12 -0.12 0.90
N LEU A 62 15.24 -0.36 -0.41
CA LEU A 62 14.12 -0.31 -1.34
C LEU A 62 13.61 -1.71 -1.67
N PHE A 63 12.29 -1.89 -1.71
CA PHE A 63 11.67 -3.18 -1.99
C PHE A 63 10.52 -3.09 -2.97
N TYR A 64 10.39 -4.09 -3.83
CA TYR A 64 9.26 -4.27 -4.71
C TYR A 64 8.90 -5.75 -4.79
N LYS A 65 7.61 -6.08 -4.58
CA LYS A 65 7.11 -7.48 -4.55
C LYS A 65 7.93 -8.42 -3.64
N GLY A 66 8.37 -7.91 -2.49
CA GLY A 66 9.14 -8.68 -1.51
C GLY A 66 10.65 -8.78 -1.79
N ALA A 67 11.10 -8.45 -3.00
CA ALA A 67 12.52 -8.42 -3.34
C ALA A 67 13.12 -7.04 -3.03
N GLN A 68 14.35 -7.01 -2.51
CA GLN A 68 15.12 -5.77 -2.42
C GLN A 68 15.50 -5.36 -3.85
N ILE A 69 15.31 -4.09 -4.17
CA ILE A 69 15.62 -3.51 -5.46
C ILE A 69 16.60 -2.36 -5.30
N ASP A 70 17.15 -1.93 -6.44
CA ASP A 70 18.02 -0.77 -6.50
C ASP A 70 17.33 0.45 -7.13
N ILE A 71 17.88 1.64 -6.88
CA ILE A 71 17.45 2.86 -7.55
C ILE A 71 17.87 2.79 -9.03
N GLY A 72 16.93 3.04 -9.95
CA GLY A 72 17.11 2.88 -11.40
C GLY A 72 16.31 1.73 -12.00
N ASN A 73 15.55 0.99 -11.19
CA ASN A 73 14.67 -0.05 -11.68
C ASN A 73 13.44 0.55 -12.41
N GLN A 74 13.22 0.16 -13.67
CA GLN A 74 12.26 0.78 -14.61
C GLN A 74 10.78 0.65 -14.21
N TYR A 75 10.48 -0.10 -13.14
CA TYR A 75 9.12 -0.38 -12.69
C TYR A 75 8.52 0.73 -11.82
N ILE A 76 9.31 1.71 -11.38
CA ILE A 76 8.85 2.80 -10.52
C ILE A 76 8.59 4.05 -11.35
N ARG A 77 7.38 4.60 -11.25
CA ARG A 77 6.96 5.80 -11.98
C ARG A 77 6.46 6.87 -11.02
N GLU A 78 6.41 8.11 -11.46
CA GLU A 78 5.65 9.16 -10.78
C GLU A 78 4.21 8.70 -10.52
N GLY A 79 3.65 9.11 -9.39
CA GLY A 79 2.32 8.70 -8.93
C GLY A 79 2.30 7.32 -8.24
N THR A 80 3.41 6.57 -8.23
CA THR A 80 3.46 5.25 -7.57
C THR A 80 3.28 5.39 -6.06
N LEU A 81 2.36 4.61 -5.51
CA LEU A 81 2.15 4.50 -4.06
C LEU A 81 3.30 3.70 -3.43
N ILE A 82 3.87 4.26 -2.37
CA ILE A 82 4.92 3.64 -1.57
C ILE A 82 4.49 3.48 -0.11
N GLY A 83 4.91 2.38 0.50
CA GLY A 83 4.88 2.19 1.94
C GLY A 83 6.18 2.70 2.57
N LEU A 84 6.05 3.50 3.62
CA LEU A 84 7.15 4.00 4.44
C LEU A 84 7.22 3.15 5.70
N ASN A 85 8.30 2.39 5.85
CA ASN A 85 8.34 1.29 6.80
C ASN A 85 9.46 1.46 7.84
N HIS A 86 9.14 1.02 9.05
CA HIS A 86 10.14 0.66 10.07
C HIS A 86 10.20 -0.87 10.13
N LYS A 87 11.31 -1.45 9.67
CA LYS A 87 11.48 -2.91 9.52
C LYS A 87 10.39 -3.51 8.61
N ASN A 88 9.45 -4.27 9.17
CA ASN A 88 8.38 -4.95 8.44
C ASN A 88 7.00 -4.29 8.64
N ILE A 89 6.94 -3.17 9.36
CA ILE A 89 5.69 -2.47 9.67
C ILE A 89 5.58 -1.23 8.79
N THR A 90 4.47 -1.09 8.07
CA THR A 90 4.14 0.12 7.31
C THR A 90 3.67 1.19 8.29
N MET A 91 4.47 2.24 8.45
CA MET A 91 4.18 3.36 9.34
C MET A 91 3.32 4.43 8.65
N ALA A 92 3.51 4.60 7.35
CA ALA A 92 2.77 5.56 6.54
C ALA A 92 2.83 5.23 5.05
N LEU A 93 2.08 6.02 4.25
CA LEU A 93 2.12 5.95 2.80
C LEU A 93 2.74 7.21 2.21
N GLY A 94 3.32 7.06 1.02
CA GLY A 94 3.78 8.17 0.19
C GLY A 94 3.39 7.98 -1.28
N ILE A 95 3.49 9.06 -2.05
CA ILE A 95 3.36 9.04 -3.52
C ILE A 95 4.67 9.54 -4.11
N VAL A 96 5.29 8.75 -4.99
CA VAL A 96 6.49 9.18 -5.73
C VAL A 96 6.16 10.39 -6.60
N ILE A 97 6.90 11.49 -6.41
CA ILE A 97 6.87 12.66 -7.30
C ILE A 97 7.90 12.48 -8.40
N LYS A 98 9.12 12.13 -8.00
CA LYS A 98 10.27 12.03 -8.89
C LYS A 98 11.22 10.98 -8.38
N PHE A 99 11.92 10.37 -9.33
CA PHE A 99 12.97 9.41 -9.07
C PHE A 99 14.24 9.88 -9.75
N ASP A 100 15.32 10.00 -8.98
CA ASP A 100 16.67 10.29 -9.48
C ASP A 100 17.60 9.13 -9.09
N PRO A 101 18.77 8.97 -9.74
CA PRO A 101 19.69 7.85 -9.49
C PRO A 101 20.15 7.68 -8.02
N ASP A 102 20.06 8.74 -7.22
CA ASP A 102 20.56 8.76 -5.85
C ASP A 102 19.45 8.97 -4.80
N ALA A 103 18.21 9.25 -5.21
CA ALA A 103 17.16 9.61 -4.27
C ALA A 103 15.74 9.37 -4.80
N VAL A 104 14.85 9.13 -3.84
CA VAL A 104 13.40 9.06 -4.07
C VAL A 104 12.75 10.31 -3.50
N PHE A 105 12.04 11.05 -4.35
CA PHE A 105 11.23 12.20 -3.95
C PHE A 105 9.77 11.79 -3.87
N PHE A 106 9.11 12.07 -2.76
CA PHE A 106 7.73 11.66 -2.56
C PHE A 106 6.94 12.63 -1.67
N LYS A 107 5.62 12.56 -1.79
CA LYS A 107 4.65 13.26 -0.95
C LYS A 107 4.12 12.35 0.13
N SER A 108 4.06 12.80 1.38
CA SER A 108 3.43 12.05 2.47
C SER A 108 2.88 12.99 3.56
N PRO A 109 1.76 12.64 4.23
CA PRO A 109 1.25 13.38 5.40
C PRO A 109 2.16 13.30 6.64
N ILE A 110 3.19 12.45 6.65
CA ILE A 110 4.07 12.34 7.82
C ILE A 110 4.92 13.58 8.00
N LYS A 111 5.10 13.97 9.26
CA LYS A 111 5.90 15.14 9.63
C LYS A 111 7.40 14.89 9.63
N SER A 112 7.83 13.63 9.79
CA SER A 112 9.24 13.25 9.92
C SER A 112 9.47 11.84 9.38
N LEU A 113 10.67 11.62 8.85
CA LEU A 113 11.16 10.33 8.37
C LEU A 113 11.89 9.54 9.47
N LYS A 114 11.98 10.07 10.69
CA LYS A 114 12.70 9.42 11.78
C LYS A 114 12.15 8.01 12.02
N GLY A 115 13.03 7.01 11.91
CA GLY A 115 12.69 5.59 12.08
C GLY A 115 12.25 4.90 10.79
N ILE A 116 12.03 5.62 9.69
CA ILE A 116 11.83 4.98 8.38
C ILE A 116 13.19 4.49 7.89
N ASN A 117 13.31 3.18 7.66
CA ASN A 117 14.54 2.54 7.17
C ASN A 117 14.30 1.67 5.93
N ARG A 118 13.04 1.62 5.46
CA ARG A 118 12.62 0.80 4.34
C ARG A 118 11.51 1.51 3.57
N VAL A 119 11.60 1.45 2.24
CA VAL A 119 10.52 1.88 1.34
C VAL A 119 10.07 0.69 0.51
N VAL A 120 8.76 0.48 0.44
CA VAL A 120 8.14 -0.62 -0.32
C VAL A 120 7.28 -0.04 -1.43
N PHE A 121 7.63 -0.34 -2.68
CA PHE A 121 6.89 0.11 -3.85
C PHE A 121 5.68 -0.79 -4.11
N GLY A 122 4.52 -0.15 -4.31
CA GLY A 122 3.28 -0.81 -4.71
C GLY A 122 3.12 -0.92 -6.22
N ASN A 123 2.00 -1.52 -6.64
CA ASN A 123 1.58 -1.60 -8.05
C ASN A 123 0.48 -0.58 -8.40
N ILE A 124 0.14 0.30 -7.46
CA ILE A 124 -0.92 1.29 -7.64
C ILE A 124 -0.27 2.63 -7.95
N SER A 125 -0.75 3.29 -9.00
CA SER A 125 -0.44 4.68 -9.32
C SER A 125 -1.74 5.49 -9.27
N ILE A 126 -1.69 6.71 -8.72
CA ILE A 126 -2.87 7.57 -8.49
C ILE A 126 -2.75 8.97 -9.06
#